data_AF-A0A0R1QTT4-F1
#
_entry.id   AF-A0A0R1QTT4-F1
#
_cell.length_a   1.000
_cell.length_b   1.000
_cell.length_c   1.000
_cell.angle_alpha   90.00
_cell.angle_beta   90.00
_cell.angle_gamma   90.00
#
_symmetry.space_group_name_H-M   'P 1'
#
loop_
_entity.id
_entity.type
_entity.pdbx_description
1 polymer ?
#
loop_
_entity_poly.entity_id
_entity_poly.type
_entity_poly.pdbx_seq_one_letter_code
_entity_poly.pdbx_strand_id
1 'polypeptide(L)' 'MDNEDDFLDFSTDILKSLVSQGLSGDELVSEFNRQKHAISESLKNLATNDDTSSLSRKELEEEIGL' A
#
# COMPACT_ATOMS: atom_id res chain seq x y z
N MET A 1 -11.70 -9.62 16.30
CA MET A 1 -11.18 -10.00 14.98
C MET A 1 -10.89 -8.68 14.32
N ASP A 2 -9.67 -8.19 14.49
CA ASP A 2 -9.23 -6.97 13.81
C ASP A 2 -9.06 -7.36 12.35
N ASN A 3 -9.76 -6.65 11.46
CA ASN A 3 -9.72 -6.92 10.03
C ASN A 3 -8.30 -6.62 9.54
N GLU A 4 -7.48 -7.66 9.31
CA GLU A 4 -6.17 -7.53 8.65
C GLU A 4 -6.28 -6.81 7.29
N ASP A 5 -7.48 -6.80 6.68
CA ASP A 5 -7.80 -6.06 5.47
C ASP A 5 -7.75 -4.53 5.63
N ASP A 6 -8.01 -3.97 6.82
CA ASP A 6 -7.94 -2.52 7.06
C ASP A 6 -6.49 -2.03 7.21
N PHE A 7 -5.56 -2.89 7.64
CA PHE A 7 -4.14 -2.51 7.86
C PHE A 7 -3.39 -2.21 6.55
N LEU A 8 -3.85 -2.78 5.42
CA LEU A 8 -3.26 -2.60 4.10
C LEU A 8 -4.18 -1.86 3.12
N ASP A 9 -5.27 -1.23 3.60
CA ASP A 9 -6.12 -0.41 2.75
C ASP A 9 -5.59 1.03 2.62
N PHE A 10 -4.70 1.22 1.64
CA PHE A 10 -4.17 2.54 1.29
C PHE A 10 -5.14 3.39 0.46
N SER A 11 -6.37 2.92 0.18
CA SER A 11 -7.30 3.61 -0.73
C SER A 11 -7.58 5.05 -0.28
N THR A 12 -7.78 5.26 1.02
CA THR A 12 -8.08 6.59 1.57
C THR A 12 -6.91 7.56 1.42
N ASP A 13 -5.68 7.09 1.65
CA ASP A 13 -4.48 7.93 1.56
C ASP A 13 -4.12 8.27 0.12
N ILE A 14 -4.28 7.31 -0.80
CA ILE A 14 -4.14 7.55 -2.24
C ILE A 14 -5.15 8.62 -2.69
N LEU A 15 -6.43 8.48 -2.31
CA LEU A 15 -7.46 9.46 -2.68
C LEU A 15 -7.17 10.85 -2.12
N LYS A 16 -6.81 10.97 -0.83
CA LYS A 16 -6.43 12.25 -0.22
C LYS A 16 -5.26 12.91 -0.95
N SER A 17 -4.23 12.12 -1.28
CA SER A 17 -3.07 12.61 -2.03
C SER A 17 -3.46 13.16 -3.39
N LEU A 18 -4.26 12.41 -4.17
CA LEU A 18 -4.68 12.83 -5.51
C LEU A 18 -5.59 14.07 -5.48
N VAL A 19 -6.52 14.13 -4.52
CA VAL A 19 -7.36 15.32 -4.32
C VAL A 19 -6.51 16.55 -3.93
N SER A 20 -5.48 16.37 -3.09
CA SER A 20 -4.57 17.46 -2.70
C SER A 20 -3.73 17.99 -3.87
N GLN A 21 -3.48 17.15 -4.87
CA GLN A 21 -2.83 17.52 -6.13
C GLN A 21 -3.78 18.22 -7.12
N GLY A 22 -5.06 18.36 -6.76
CA GLY A 22 -6.07 19.02 -7.59
C GLY A 22 -6.71 18.13 -8.65
N LEU A 23 -6.47 16.82 -8.62
CA LEU A 23 -7.11 15.89 -9.55
C LEU A 23 -8.60 15.74 -9.23
N SER A 24 -9.40 15.63 -10.29
CA SER A 24 -10.85 15.42 -10.19
C SER A 24 -11.39 14.66 -11.41
N GLY A 25 -12.65 14.25 -11.34
CA GLY A 25 -13.33 13.57 -12.45
C GLY A 25 -12.62 12.30 -12.93
N ASP A 26 -12.58 12.10 -14.23
CA ASP A 26 -12.01 10.88 -14.84
C ASP A 26 -10.49 10.75 -14.60
N GLU A 27 -9.79 11.88 -14.49
CA GLU A 27 -8.34 11.89 -14.24
C GLU A 27 -8.02 11.34 -12.84
N LEU A 28 -8.80 11.74 -11.83
CA LEU A 28 -8.70 11.22 -10.47
C LEU A 28 -8.93 9.70 -10.43
N VAL A 29 -9.95 9.22 -11.15
CA VAL A 29 -10.29 7.79 -11.20
C VAL A 29 -9.17 7.00 -11.87
N SER A 30 -8.61 7.51 -12.97
CA SER A 30 -7.51 6.88 -13.69
C SER A 30 -6.26 6.75 -12.80
N GLU A 31 -5.85 7.85 -12.16
CA GLU A 31 -4.66 7.88 -11.31
C GLU A 31 -4.83 7.05 -10.02
N PHE A 32 -6.03 7.06 -9.44
CA PHE A 32 -6.34 6.23 -8.28
C PHE A 32 -6.17 4.74 -8.61
N ASN A 33 -6.76 4.28 -9.71
CA ASN A 33 -6.66 2.88 -10.12
C ASN A 33 -5.22 2.49 -10.44
N ARG A 34 -4.45 3.38 -11.09
CA ARG A 34 -3.03 3.13 -11.39
C ARG A 34 -2.21 2.93 -10.11
N GLN A 35 -2.36 3.83 -9.13
CA GLN A 35 -1.60 3.76 -7.88
C GLN A 35 -2.03 2.57 -7.02
N LYS A 36 -3.34 2.31 -6.91
CA LYS A 36 -3.87 1.15 -6.19
C LYS A 36 -3.34 -0.16 -6.75
N HIS A 37 -3.32 -0.30 -8.07
CA HIS A 37 -2.79 -1.48 -8.73
C HIS A 37 -1.29 -1.67 -8.48
N ALA A 38 -0.50 -0.60 -8.65
CA ALA A 38 0.94 -0.65 -8.43
C ALA A 38 1.29 -1.08 -7.00
N ILE A 39 0.62 -0.52 -5.99
CA ILE A 39 0.82 -0.88 -4.58
C ILE A 39 0.43 -2.35 -4.33
N SER A 40 -0.71 -2.79 -4.87
CA SER A 40 -1.16 -4.18 -4.74
C SER A 40 -0.19 -5.17 -5.38
N GLU A 41 0.35 -4.85 -6.56
CA GLU A 41 1.36 -5.67 -7.23
C GLU A 41 2.68 -5.69 -6.45
N SER A 42 3.14 -4.54 -5.93
CA SER A 42 4.35 -4.48 -5.09
C SER A 42 4.22 -5.33 -3.82
N LEU A 43 3.07 -5.26 -3.13
CA LEU A 43 2.78 -6.11 -1.96
C LEU A 43 2.76 -7.59 -2.33
N LYS A 44 2.10 -7.94 -3.44
CA LYS A 44 2.07 -9.32 -3.93
C LYS A 44 3.47 -9.83 -4.26
N ASN A 45 4.28 -9.02 -4.93
CA ASN A 45 5.66 -9.36 -5.26
C ASN A 45 6.53 -9.53 -4.01
N LEU A 46 6.36 -8.66 -3.00
CA LEU A 46 7.04 -8.80 -1.71
C LEU A 46 6.67 -10.12 -1.02
N ALA A 47 5.38 -10.48 -1.03
CA ALA A 47 4.90 -11.74 -0.45
C ALA A 47 5.36 -12.99 -1.23
N THR A 48 5.62 -12.87 -2.53
CA THR A 48 6.09 -14.01 -3.36
C THR A 48 7.60 -14.16 -3.43
N ASN A 49 8.38 -13.13 -3.09
CA ASN A 49 9.85 -13.17 -3.09
C ASN A 49 10.44 -13.75 -1.79
N ASP A 50 9.66 -14.59 -1.10
CA ASP A 50 10.06 -15.28 0.12
C ASP A 50 11.02 -16.45 -0.21
N ASP A 51 12.22 -16.11 -0.70
CA ASP A 51 13.41 -16.81 -0.22
C ASP A 51 13.55 -16.42 1.24
N THR A 52 13.05 -17.30 2.10
CA THR A 52 12.89 -17.09 3.54
C THR A 52 14.17 -16.59 4.20
N SER A 53 14.27 -15.28 4.41
CA SER A 53 14.84 -14.76 5.64
C SER A 53 13.68 -14.17 6.40
N SER A 54 13.03 -14.99 7.23
CA SER A 54 11.92 -14.56 8.08
C SER A 54 12.44 -13.53 9.08
N LEU A 55 12.50 -12.26 8.67
CA LEU A 55 12.64 -11.18 9.63
C LEU A 55 11.36 -11.19 10.45
N SER A 56 11.51 -11.48 11.73
CA SER A 56 10.43 -11.41 12.70
C SER A 56 9.84 -10.01 12.69
N ARG A 57 8.56 -9.89 13.08
CA ARG A 57 7.84 -8.60 13.16
C ARG A 57 8.66 -7.50 13.85
N LYS A 58 9.46 -7.89 14.85
CA LYS A 58 10.36 -7.02 15.60
C LYS A 58 11.55 -6.48 14.78
N GLU A 59 12.10 -7.27 13.88
CA GLU A 59 13.21 -6.85 13.01
C GLU A 59 12.74 -5.88 11.93
N LEU A 60 11.50 -6.06 11.44
CA LEU A 60 10.87 -5.10 10.53
C LEU A 60 10.58 -3.74 11.20
N GLU A 61 10.13 -3.74 12.46
CA GLU A 61 9.87 -2.51 13.25
C GLU A 61 11.16 -1.69 13.47
N GLU A 62 12.27 -2.34 13.83
CA GLU A 62 13.58 -1.67 14.01
C GLU A 62 14.15 -1.12 12.69
N GLU A 63 13.93 -1.80 11.57
CA GLU A 63 14.52 -1.42 10.28
C GLU A 63 13.75 -0.26 9.60
N ILE A 64 12.44 -0.15 9.82
CA ILE A 64 11.62 0.95 9.29
C ILE A 64 11.39 2.10 10.29
N GLY A 65 11.91 1.98 11.52
CA GLY A 65 11.93 3.05 12.52
C GLY A 65 10.57 3.33 13.17
N LEU A 66 9.82 2.27 13.50
CA LEU A 66 8.57 2.35 14.31
C LEU A 66 8.83 2.06 15.79
#